data_AF-A0A916K7T7-F1
#
_entry.id   AF-A0A916K7T7-F1
#
_cell.length_a   1.000
_cell.length_b   1.000
_cell.length_c   1.000
_cell.angle_alpha   90.00
_cell.angle_beta   90.00
_cell.angle_gamma   90.00
#
_symmetry.space_group_name_H-M   'P 1'
#
loop_
_entity.id
_entity.type
_entity.pdbx_description
1 polymer ?
#
loop_
_entity_poly.entity_id
_entity_poly.type
_entity_poly.pdbx_seq_one_letter_code
_entity_poly.pdbx_strand_id
1 'polypeptide(L)'
;MYLSNYGFEGEIVSQKIESLSGGEKNILQLAKVSASKANVLLLDEPTSHLDTYTQIALEKAIKEFKGAILMISHDFYSVVNGMDYVLIIDDKTIRKMSMPKFRRMIYASHFDRDYLEMEQKKKSVEMKIELALKDTDFERAKRLIDELEELIKLL
;
A
#
# COMPACT_ATOMS: atom_id res chain seq x y z
N MET A 1 -11.31 12.59 16.69
CA MET A 1 -10.99 11.15 16.55
C MET A 1 -11.12 10.62 15.12
N TYR A 2 -11.84 11.27 14.21
CA TYR A 2 -11.92 10.83 12.81
C TYR A 2 -10.65 11.12 11.99
N LEU A 3 -10.13 12.36 12.09
CA LEU A 3 -8.95 12.81 11.33
C LEU A 3 -7.62 12.18 11.77
N SER A 4 -7.52 11.66 13.01
CA SER A 4 -6.33 10.98 13.51
C SER A 4 -6.03 9.67 12.75
N ASN A 5 -7.06 8.99 12.22
CA ASN A 5 -6.84 7.80 11.38
C ASN A 5 -6.14 8.12 10.05
N TYR A 6 -6.12 9.41 9.68
CA TYR A 6 -5.53 9.97 8.48
C TYR A 6 -4.22 10.71 8.78
N GLY A 7 -3.60 10.51 9.96
CA GLY A 7 -2.33 11.15 10.31
C GLY A 7 -2.44 12.63 10.70
N PHE A 8 -3.65 13.18 10.84
CA PHE A 8 -3.85 14.53 11.36
C PHE A 8 -3.95 14.50 12.89
N GLU A 9 -2.86 14.82 13.56
CA GLU A 9 -2.75 14.88 15.02
C GLU A 9 -2.14 16.21 15.49
N GLY A 10 -2.34 16.56 16.76
CA GLY A 10 -1.74 17.75 17.36
C GLY A 10 -2.14 19.07 16.66
N GLU A 11 -1.16 19.96 16.49
CA GLU A 11 -1.38 21.31 15.95
C GLU A 11 -1.81 21.32 14.48
N ILE A 12 -1.50 20.27 13.71
CA ILE A 12 -1.88 20.10 12.30
C ILE A 12 -3.41 20.18 12.12
N VAL A 13 -4.19 19.69 13.09
CA VAL A 13 -5.67 19.74 13.05
C VAL A 13 -6.20 21.18 13.11
N SER A 14 -5.43 22.08 13.74
CA SER A 14 -5.76 23.50 13.88
C SER A 14 -5.11 24.40 12.83
N GLN A 15 -4.25 23.86 11.97
CA GLN A 15 -3.62 24.62 10.90
C GLN A 15 -4.64 25.02 9.83
N LYS A 16 -4.39 26.16 9.17
CA LYS A 16 -5.19 26.55 8.03
C LYS A 16 -4.92 25.60 6.86
N ILE A 17 -5.94 25.30 6.08
CA ILE A 17 -5.80 24.42 4.90
C ILE A 17 -4.74 24.98 3.93
N GLU A 18 -4.62 26.30 3.81
CA GLU A 18 -3.61 26.93 2.94
C GLU A 18 -2.17 26.55 3.31
N SER A 19 -1.87 26.36 4.61
CA SER A 19 -0.54 26.03 5.13
C SER A 19 -0.20 24.54 5.08
N LEU A 20 -1.16 23.67 4.75
CA LEU A 20 -0.90 22.24 4.55
C LEU A 20 -0.07 22.01 3.28
N SER A 21 0.83 21.04 3.33
CA SER A 21 1.54 20.50 2.17
C SER A 21 0.55 19.90 1.14
N GLY A 22 1.01 19.69 -0.09
CA GLY A 22 0.20 19.06 -1.14
C GLY A 22 -0.31 17.68 -0.72
N GLY A 23 0.54 16.91 -0.03
CA GLY A 23 0.18 15.58 0.45
C GLY A 23 -0.84 15.58 1.57
N GLU A 24 -0.68 16.45 2.56
CA GLU A 24 -1.68 16.64 3.61
C GLU A 24 -3.02 17.09 3.01
N LYS A 25 -3.01 17.99 2.02
CA LYS A 25 -4.26 18.37 1.32
C LYS A 25 -4.96 17.17 0.68
N ASN A 26 -4.23 16.26 0.04
CA ASN A 26 -4.78 15.04 -0.56
C ASN A 26 -5.38 14.11 0.51
N ILE A 27 -4.67 13.89 1.62
CA ILE A 27 -5.21 13.05 2.70
C ILE A 27 -6.43 13.71 3.35
N LEU A 28 -6.43 15.03 3.56
CA LEU A 28 -7.59 15.73 4.10
C LEU A 28 -8.82 15.58 3.20
N GLN A 29 -8.63 15.64 1.87
CA GLN A 29 -9.68 15.37 0.90
C GLN A 29 -10.19 13.92 1.01
N LEU A 30 -9.28 12.96 1.14
CA LEU A 30 -9.60 11.55 1.32
C LEU A 30 -10.43 11.32 2.61
N ALA A 31 -10.02 11.94 3.72
CA ALA A 31 -10.76 11.94 4.97
C ALA A 31 -12.17 12.52 4.78
N LYS A 32 -12.28 13.66 4.08
CA LYS A 32 -13.57 14.29 3.79
C LYS A 32 -14.48 13.40 2.92
N VAL A 33 -13.93 12.74 1.90
CA VAL A 33 -14.70 11.83 1.04
C VAL A 33 -15.10 10.56 1.78
N SER A 34 -14.21 9.98 2.60
CA SER A 34 -14.54 8.81 3.42
C SER A 34 -15.60 9.11 4.50
N ALA A 35 -15.67 10.37 4.97
CA ALA A 35 -16.73 10.82 5.90
C ALA A 35 -18.06 11.04 5.16
N SER A 36 -18.02 11.15 3.84
CA SER A 36 -19.19 11.28 3.00
C SER A 36 -19.79 9.90 2.69
N LYS A 37 -21.06 9.86 2.27
CA LYS A 37 -21.70 8.62 1.77
C LYS A 37 -21.26 8.28 0.33
N ALA A 38 -20.02 8.60 -0.04
CA ALA A 38 -19.50 8.32 -1.37
C ALA A 38 -19.30 6.81 -1.54
N ASN A 39 -19.79 6.28 -2.65
CA ASN A 39 -19.62 4.88 -3.00
C ASN A 39 -18.44 4.66 -3.97
N VAL A 40 -17.94 5.73 -4.58
CA VAL A 40 -16.84 5.72 -5.54
C VAL A 40 -15.91 6.90 -5.27
N LEU A 41 -14.62 6.64 -5.25
CA LEU A 41 -13.54 7.61 -5.12
C LEU A 41 -12.68 7.60 -6.39
N LEU A 42 -12.46 8.76 -6.99
CA LEU A 42 -11.55 8.95 -8.12
C LEU A 42 -10.31 9.68 -7.62
N LEU A 43 -9.14 9.08 -7.79
CA LEU A 43 -7.86 9.65 -7.40
C LEU A 43 -7.00 9.82 -8.65
N ASP A 44 -6.57 11.05 -8.92
CA ASP A 44 -5.66 11.35 -10.03
C ASP A 44 -4.30 11.72 -9.44
N GLU A 45 -3.29 10.88 -9.68
CA GLU A 45 -1.92 11.04 -9.18
C GLU A 45 -1.80 11.34 -7.67
N PRO A 46 -2.49 10.57 -6.79
CA PRO A 46 -2.59 10.92 -5.38
C PRO A 46 -1.27 10.80 -4.61
N THR A 47 -0.31 10.03 -5.13
CA THR A 47 1.00 9.78 -4.53
C THR A 47 2.07 10.77 -4.96
N SER A 48 1.77 11.66 -5.92
CA SER A 48 2.70 12.67 -6.38
C SER A 48 3.04 13.64 -5.24
N HIS A 49 4.33 13.91 -5.04
CA HIS A 49 4.86 14.81 -4.02
C HIS A 49 4.53 14.42 -2.55
N LEU A 50 4.19 13.15 -2.28
CA LEU A 50 4.01 12.64 -0.92
C LEU A 50 5.35 12.19 -0.31
N ASP A 51 5.58 12.51 0.96
CA ASP A 51 6.61 11.84 1.76
C ASP A 51 6.17 10.41 2.17
N THR A 52 7.11 9.62 2.69
CA THR A 52 6.87 8.22 3.09
C THR A 52 5.74 8.08 4.11
N TYR A 53 5.61 9.01 5.06
CA TYR A 53 4.58 8.94 6.10
C TYR A 53 3.18 9.15 5.50
N THR A 54 3.10 10.12 4.59
CA THR A 54 1.88 10.49 3.88
C THR A 54 1.45 9.38 2.91
N GLN A 55 2.40 8.68 2.29
CA GLN A 55 2.11 7.47 1.49
C GLN A 55 1.48 6.35 2.34
N ILE A 56 2.04 6.06 3.52
CA ILE A 56 1.50 5.03 4.43
C ILE A 56 0.06 5.38 4.88
N ALA A 57 -0.19 6.65 5.19
CA ALA A 57 -1.52 7.11 5.58
C ALA A 57 -2.53 7.01 4.43
N LEU A 58 -2.13 7.33 3.19
CA LEU A 58 -2.95 7.12 2.00
C LEU A 58 -3.28 5.65 1.79
N GLU A 59 -2.28 4.76 1.87
CA GLU A 59 -2.48 3.31 1.72
C GLU A 59 -3.46 2.76 2.77
N LYS A 60 -3.34 3.18 4.02
CA LYS A 60 -4.24 2.78 5.10
C LYS A 60 -5.67 3.23 4.81
N ALA A 61 -5.84 4.48 4.42
CA ALA A 61 -7.15 5.03 4.13
C ALA A 61 -7.81 4.43 2.89
N ILE A 62 -7.03 4.08 1.86
CA ILE A 62 -7.49 3.29 0.71
C ILE A 62 -8.03 1.93 1.16
N LYS A 63 -7.31 1.22 2.05
CA LYS A 63 -7.74 -0.09 2.58
C LYS A 63 -9.00 -0.01 3.46
N GLU A 64 -9.19 1.10 4.18
CA GLU A 64 -10.34 1.29 5.07
C GLU A 64 -11.61 1.78 4.34
N PHE A 65 -11.46 2.34 3.14
CA PHE A 65 -12.60 2.84 2.36
C PHE A 65 -13.50 1.70 1.89
N LYS A 66 -14.79 1.78 2.21
CA LYS A 66 -15.77 0.72 1.91
C LYS A 66 -16.41 0.80 0.51
N GLY A 67 -16.05 1.83 -0.27
CA GLY A 67 -16.52 2.00 -1.64
C GLY A 67 -15.51 1.52 -2.68
N ALA A 68 -15.79 1.77 -3.96
CA ALA A 68 -14.85 1.51 -5.04
C ALA A 68 -13.85 2.66 -5.18
N ILE A 69 -12.59 2.34 -5.48
CA ILE A 69 -11.55 3.32 -5.77
C ILE A 69 -11.07 3.12 -7.20
N LEU A 70 -11.03 4.21 -7.97
CA LEU A 70 -10.31 4.27 -9.23
C LEU A 70 -9.14 5.24 -9.06
N MET A 71 -7.93 4.70 -9.10
CA MET A 71 -6.70 5.47 -8.98
C MET A 71 -5.98 5.49 -10.33
N ILE A 72 -5.60 6.69 -10.75
CA ILE A 72 -4.74 6.95 -11.90
C ILE A 72 -3.36 7.29 -11.34
N SER A 73 -2.33 6.60 -11.81
CA SER A 73 -0.95 6.80 -11.40
C SER A 73 -0.02 6.41 -12.54
N HIS A 74 1.01 7.21 -12.77
CA HIS A 74 2.14 6.87 -13.62
C HIS A 74 3.24 6.12 -12.85
N ASP A 75 3.22 6.17 -11.51
CA ASP A 75 4.14 5.41 -10.67
C ASP A 75 3.57 4.02 -10.34
N PHE A 76 4.30 2.99 -10.76
CA PHE A 76 3.93 1.60 -10.49
C PHE A 76 4.05 1.22 -9.02
N TYR A 77 4.99 1.79 -8.26
CA TYR A 77 5.19 1.45 -6.85
C TYR A 77 4.02 1.91 -5.98
N SER A 78 3.52 3.11 -6.25
CA SER A 78 2.31 3.67 -5.65
C SER A 78 1.07 2.78 -5.83
N VAL A 79 0.93 2.12 -6.98
CA VAL A 79 -0.25 1.28 -7.31
C VAL A 79 -0.21 -0.08 -6.62
N VAL A 80 0.98 -0.56 -6.29
CA VAL A 80 1.20 -1.91 -5.79
C VAL A 80 0.49 -2.13 -4.44
N ASN A 81 0.30 -1.09 -3.63
CA ASN A 81 -0.24 -1.19 -2.29
C ASN A 81 -1.69 -0.67 -2.20
N GLY A 82 -2.64 -1.60 -2.00
CA GLY A 82 -4.03 -1.26 -1.66
C GLY A 82 -5.04 -1.34 -2.80
N MET A 83 -4.64 -1.70 -4.02
CA MET A 83 -5.57 -1.94 -5.14
C MET A 83 -5.77 -3.44 -5.39
N ASP A 84 -6.97 -3.84 -5.83
CA ASP A 84 -7.31 -5.23 -6.13
C ASP A 84 -6.72 -5.70 -7.47
N TYR A 85 -6.71 -4.81 -8.47
CA TYR A 85 -6.19 -5.05 -9.81
C TYR A 85 -5.75 -3.75 -10.48
N VAL A 86 -5.00 -3.88 -11.57
CA VAL A 86 -4.50 -2.75 -12.36
C VAL A 86 -5.03 -2.83 -13.79
N LEU A 87 -5.38 -1.68 -14.35
CA LEU A 87 -5.63 -1.53 -15.79
C LEU A 87 -4.43 -0.81 -16.39
N ILE A 88 -3.67 -1.51 -17.22
CA ILE A 88 -2.51 -0.94 -17.92
C ILE A 88 -2.99 -0.42 -19.26
N ILE A 89 -2.74 0.86 -19.51
CA ILE A 89 -3.01 1.51 -20.79
C ILE A 89 -1.69 1.63 -21.54
N ASP A 90 -1.59 0.96 -22.68
CA ASP A 90 -0.37 0.92 -23.50
C ASP A 90 -0.73 0.66 -24.97
N ASP A 91 -0.06 1.31 -25.91
CA ASP A 91 -0.32 1.22 -27.36
C ASP A 91 -1.82 1.35 -27.76
N LYS A 92 -2.54 2.28 -27.12
CA LYS A 92 -4.01 2.47 -27.30
C LYS A 92 -4.85 1.24 -26.92
N THR A 93 -4.28 0.28 -26.20
CA THR A 93 -4.96 -0.89 -25.65
C THR A 93 -5.08 -0.80 -24.13
N ILE A 94 -6.08 -1.48 -23.57
CA ILE A 94 -6.26 -1.58 -22.12
C ILE A 94 -6.15 -3.06 -21.73
N ARG A 95 -5.22 -3.38 -20.82
CA ARG A 95 -5.00 -4.73 -20.32
C ARG A 95 -5.26 -4.77 -18.82
N LYS A 96 -6.21 -5.60 -18.39
CA LYS A 96 -6.45 -5.88 -16.97
C LYS A 96 -5.42 -6.87 -16.45
N MET A 97 -4.85 -6.58 -15.30
CA MET A 97 -3.86 -7.42 -14.62
C MET A 97 -4.18 -7.54 -13.14
N SER A 98 -4.18 -8.76 -12.61
CA SER A 98 -4.29 -8.98 -11.16
C SER A 98 -3.06 -8.42 -10.43
N MET A 99 -3.23 -7.94 -9.21
CA MET A 99 -2.11 -7.38 -8.44
C MET A 99 -0.90 -8.33 -8.28
N PRO A 100 -1.05 -9.66 -8.07
CA PRO A 100 0.10 -10.57 -8.01
C PRO A 100 0.91 -10.63 -9.32
N LYS A 101 0.22 -10.65 -10.46
CA LYS A 101 0.86 -10.63 -11.78
C LYS A 101 1.54 -9.29 -12.07
N PHE A 102 0.91 -8.20 -11.66
CA PHE A 102 1.46 -6.85 -11.79
C PHE A 102 2.73 -6.68 -10.96
N ARG A 103 2.70 -7.09 -9.68
CA ARG A 103 3.89 -7.13 -8.81
C ARG A 103 5.06 -7.88 -9.46
N ARG A 104 4.82 -9.11 -9.93
CA ARG A 104 5.87 -9.89 -10.64
C ARG A 104 6.45 -9.16 -11.85
N MET A 105 5.60 -8.49 -12.63
CA MET A 105 6.03 -7.72 -13.80
C MET A 105 6.93 -6.54 -13.40
N ILE A 106 6.54 -5.75 -12.39
CA ILE A 106 7.35 -4.63 -11.89
C ILE A 106 8.68 -5.12 -11.35
N TYR A 107 8.67 -6.18 -10.53
CA TYR A 107 9.90 -6.75 -9.98
C TYR A 107 10.83 -7.29 -11.06
N ALA A 108 10.31 -8.01 -12.06
CA ALA A 108 11.13 -8.52 -13.15
C ALA A 108 11.70 -7.44 -14.09
N SER A 109 11.14 -6.23 -14.08
CA SER A 109 11.57 -5.13 -14.94
C SER A 109 12.43 -4.09 -14.23
N HIS A 110 12.41 -4.03 -12.90
CA HIS A 110 13.10 -2.98 -12.11
C HIS A 110 14.05 -3.53 -11.05
N PHE A 111 13.98 -4.82 -10.71
CA PHE A 111 14.88 -5.46 -9.74
C PHE A 111 15.54 -6.69 -10.37
N ASP A 112 16.77 -7.00 -9.93
CA ASP A 112 17.40 -8.26 -10.27
C ASP A 112 16.51 -9.44 -9.83
N ARG A 113 16.60 -10.54 -10.59
CA ARG A 113 15.82 -11.79 -10.41
C ARG A 113 15.75 -12.24 -8.94
N ASP A 114 16.81 -11.97 -8.19
CA ASP A 114 16.99 -12.31 -6.78
C ASP A 114 15.95 -11.63 -5.87
N TYR A 115 15.52 -10.39 -6.16
CA TYR A 115 14.54 -9.67 -5.33
C TYR A 115 13.17 -10.36 -5.33
N LEU A 116 12.70 -10.80 -6.49
CA LEU A 116 11.40 -11.48 -6.60
C LEU A 116 11.42 -12.83 -5.87
N GLU A 117 12.53 -13.56 -5.95
CA GLU A 117 12.72 -14.81 -5.22
C GLU A 117 12.75 -14.57 -3.72
N MET A 118 13.40 -13.50 -3.26
CA MET A 118 13.44 -13.10 -1.85
C MET A 118 12.06 -12.72 -1.32
N GLU A 119 11.27 -11.94 -2.06
CA GLU A 119 9.92 -11.54 -1.65
C GLU A 119 8.94 -12.73 -1.60
N GLN A 120 9.09 -13.70 -2.52
CA GLN A 120 8.34 -14.96 -2.48
C GLN A 120 8.75 -15.82 -1.28
N LYS A 121 10.06 -15.88 -1.00
CA LYS A 121 10.60 -16.61 0.14
C LYS A 121 10.10 -16.00 1.45
N LYS A 122 10.09 -14.67 1.56
CA LYS A 122 9.52 -13.91 2.67
C LYS A 122 8.06 -14.28 2.93
N LYS A 123 7.19 -14.18 1.91
CA LYS A 123 5.76 -14.56 2.04
C LYS A 123 5.55 -16.02 2.43
N SER A 124 6.38 -16.92 1.89
CA SER A 124 6.34 -18.35 2.23
C SER A 124 6.70 -18.57 3.71
N VAL A 125 7.71 -17.87 4.23
CA VAL A 125 8.09 -17.93 5.64
C VAL A 125 7.00 -17.34 6.53
N GLU A 126 6.43 -16.18 6.20
CA GLU A 126 5.30 -15.57 6.91
C GLU A 126 4.10 -16.53 7.01
N MET A 127 3.72 -17.18 5.90
CA MET A 127 2.64 -18.17 5.89
C MET A 127 2.96 -19.39 6.79
N LYS A 128 4.22 -19.86 6.81
CA LYS A 128 4.64 -20.96 7.68
C LYS A 128 4.62 -20.57 9.16
N ILE A 129 4.96 -19.32 9.49
CA ILE A 129 4.85 -18.79 10.86
C ILE A 129 3.39 -18.81 11.29
N GLU A 130 2.48 -18.31 10.44
CA GLU A 130 1.05 -18.28 10.75
C GLU A 130 0.48 -19.68 11.00
N LEU A 131 0.90 -20.67 10.18
CA LEU A 131 0.52 -22.07 10.36
C LEU A 131 1.10 -22.66 11.66
N ALA A 132 2.38 -22.44 11.94
CA ALA A 132 3.01 -22.94 13.17
C ALA A 132 2.38 -22.35 14.45
N LEU A 133 2.00 -21.07 14.41
CA LEU A 133 1.27 -20.43 15.51
C LEU A 133 -0.14 -21.02 15.70
N LYS A 134 -0.86 -21.32 14.61
CA LYS A 134 -2.16 -22.01 14.66
C LYS A 134 -2.05 -23.42 15.26
N ASP A 135 -0.97 -24.11 14.95
CA ASP A 135 -0.69 -25.46 15.47
C ASP A 135 -0.07 -25.44 16.88
N THR A 136 0.06 -24.26 17.53
CA THR A 136 0.71 -24.08 18.85
C THR A 136 2.17 -24.56 18.91
N ASP A 137 2.82 -24.69 17.75
CA ASP A 137 4.24 -25.06 17.62
C ASP A 137 5.13 -23.80 17.69
N PHE A 138 5.27 -23.27 18.91
CA PHE A 138 6.00 -22.04 19.18
C PHE A 138 7.49 -22.13 18.86
N GLU A 139 8.09 -23.31 19.04
CA GLU A 139 9.50 -23.57 18.72
C GLU A 139 9.75 -23.44 17.21
N ARG A 140 8.85 -23.99 16.39
CA ARG A 140 8.92 -23.84 14.94
C ARG A 140 8.63 -22.42 14.48
N ALA A 141 7.65 -21.76 15.08
CA ALA A 141 7.34 -20.36 14.78
C ALA A 141 8.54 -19.45 15.05
N LYS A 142 9.22 -19.64 16.20
CA LYS A 142 10.42 -18.87 16.56
C LYS A 142 11.55 -19.02 15.55
N ARG A 143 11.88 -20.25 15.14
CA ARG A 143 12.91 -20.48 14.11
C ARG A 143 12.59 -19.82 12.76
N LEU A 144 11.31 -19.82 12.38
CA LEU A 144 10.87 -19.19 11.14
C LEU A 144 10.89 -17.66 11.23
N ILE A 145 10.65 -17.08 12.41
CA ILE A 145 10.80 -15.64 12.66
C ILE A 145 12.27 -15.23 12.49
N ASP A 146 13.22 -15.99 13.04
CA ASP A 146 14.65 -15.73 12.86
C ASP A 146 15.05 -15.80 11.37
N GLU A 147 14.52 -16.77 10.62
CA GLU A 147 14.73 -16.86 9.16
C GLU A 147 14.12 -15.64 8.42
N LEU A 148 12.97 -15.15 8.85
CA LEU A 148 12.31 -13.99 8.28
C LEU A 148 13.12 -12.71 8.53
N GLU A 149 13.69 -12.54 9.72
CA GLU A 149 14.55 -11.38 10.05
C GLU A 149 15.79 -11.32 9.18
N GLU A 150 16.46 -12.46 8.93
CA GLU A 150 17.62 -12.51 8.04
C GLU A 150 17.26 -12.19 6.58
N LEU A 151 16.08 -12.61 6.12
CA LEU A 151 15.59 -12.26 4.78
C LEU A 151 15.28 -10.76 4.65
N ILE A 152 14.77 -10.13 5.71
CA ILE A 152 14.48 -8.69 5.71
C ILE A 152 15.77 -7.86 5.67
N LYS A 153 16.86 -8.32 6.29
CA LYS A 153 18.17 -7.61 6.26
C LYS A 153 18.84 -7.59 4.88
N LEU A 154 18.47 -8.51 4.00
CA LEU A 154 19.06 -8.66 2.67
C LEU A 154 18.29 -7.86 1.59
N LEU A 155 17.08 -7.38 1.91
CA LEU A 155 16.21 -6.55 1.06
C LEU A 155 16.55 -5.07 1.20
#